data_AF-A0A162PD80-F1
#
_entry.id   AF-A0A162PD80-F1
#
_cell.length_a   1.000
_cell.length_b   1.000
_cell.length_c   1.000
_cell.angle_alpha   90.00
_cell.angle_beta   90.00
_cell.angle_gamma   90.00
#
_symmetry.space_group_name_H-M   'P 1'
#
loop_
_entity.id
_entity.type
_entity.pdbx_description
1 polymer ?
#
loop_
_entity_poly.entity_id
_entity_poly.type
_entity_poly.pdbx_seq_one_letter_code
_entity_poly.pdbx_strand_id
1 'polypeptide(L)' 'MSISVLACVFGGFELFKYVLVLFGFFISLLIKEVNSKNEYLFYYNNGISKMQLFIYSFLLNFVFSLVLILVINLILKWT' A
#
# COMPACT_ATOMS: atom_id res chain seq x y z
N MET A 1 -8.04 -10.86 1.09
CA MET A 1 -6.87 -10.91 2.00
C MET A 1 -5.72 -10.21 1.30
N SER A 2 -5.06 -9.22 1.93
CA SER A 2 -3.97 -8.51 1.25
C SER A 2 -2.74 -9.42 1.14
N ILE A 3 -1.92 -9.17 0.12
CA ILE A 3 -0.71 -9.96 -0.16
C ILE A 3 0.30 -9.83 0.98
N SER A 4 0.34 -8.67 1.65
CA SER A 4 1.14 -8.46 2.85
C SER A 4 0.71 -9.36 4.01
N VAL A 5 -0.60 -9.57 4.24
CA VAL A 5 -1.07 -10.46 5.31
C VAL A 5 -0.64 -11.91 5.05
N LEU A 6 -0.69 -12.38 3.79
CA LEU A 6 -0.17 -13.71 3.44
C LEU A 6 1.34 -13.80 3.69
N ALA A 7 2.12 -12.77 3.33
CA ALA A 7 3.55 -12.72 3.61
C ALA A 7 3.85 -12.76 5.12
N CYS A 8 3.00 -12.16 5.95
CA CYS A 8 3.12 -12.24 7.40
C CYS A 8 2.90 -13.66 7.94
N VAL A 9 1.85 -14.34 7.45
CA VAL A 9 1.47 -15.69 7.93
C VAL A 9 2.50 -16.75 7.50
N PHE A 10 3.00 -16.67 6.27
CA PHE A 10 3.88 -17.71 5.71
C PHE A 10 5.38 -17.35 5.71
N GLY A 11 5.72 -16.07 5.62
CA GLY A 11 7.10 -15.58 5.51
C GLY A 11 7.65 -14.89 6.77
N GLY A 12 6.80 -14.67 7.78
CA GLY A 12 7.17 -13.99 9.00
C GLY A 12 7.27 -12.46 8.87
N PHE A 13 7.64 -11.81 9.98
CA PHE A 13 7.52 -10.36 10.13
C PHE A 13 8.52 -9.55 9.28
N GLU A 14 9.70 -10.09 8.98
CA GLU A 14 10.66 -9.43 8.08
C GLU A 14 10.14 -9.35 6.64
N LEU A 15 9.66 -10.47 6.09
CA LEU A 15 9.06 -10.52 4.75
C LEU A 15 7.79 -9.66 4.65
N PHE A 16 6.98 -9.65 5.71
CA PHE A 16 5.82 -8.77 5.82
C PHE A 16 6.17 -7.30 5.61
N LYS A 17 7.23 -6.78 6.26
CA LYS A 17 7.64 -5.37 6.15
C LYS A 17 7.96 -4.98 4.71
N TYR A 18 8.76 -5.78 4.01
CA TYR A 18 9.13 -5.51 2.62
C TYR A 18 7.92 -5.59 1.67
N VAL A 19 7.06 -6.59 1.85
CA VAL A 19 5.86 -6.77 1.02
C VAL A 19 4.84 -5.67 1.28
N LEU A 20 4.69 -5.20 2.52
CA LEU A 20 3.76 -4.12 2.88
C LEU A 20 4.16 -2.78 2.22
N VAL A 21 5.44 -2.42 2.29
CA VAL A 21 5.93 -1.11 1.82
C VAL A 21 5.98 -1.03 0.29
N LEU A 22 6.46 -2.09 -0.37
CA LEU A 22 6.76 -2.05 -1.81
C LEU A 22 5.79 -2.91 -2.61
N PHE A 23 5.78 -4.23 -2.39
CA PHE A 23 5.13 -5.17 -3.29
C PHE A 23 3.59 -5.05 -3.28
N GLY A 24 3.00 -4.84 -2.10
CA GLY A 24 1.57 -4.63 -1.92
C GLY A 24 1.08 -3.35 -2.60
N PHE A 25 1.90 -2.29 -2.59
CA PHE A 25 1.57 -1.04 -3.27
C PHE A 25 1.51 -1.22 -4.79
N PHE A 26 2.56 -1.77 -5.40
CA PHE A 26 2.61 -1.95 -6.85
C PHE A 26 1.52 -2.90 -7.36
N ILE A 27 1.22 -3.98 -6.63
CA ILE A 27 0.14 -4.89 -7.03
C ILE A 27 -1.22 -4.21 -6.89
N SER A 28 -1.44 -3.41 -5.86
CA SER A 28 -2.68 -2.63 -5.71
C SER A 28 -2.85 -1.62 -6.85
N LEU A 29 -1.77 -0.97 -7.29
CA LEU A 29 -1.78 -0.11 -8.47
C LEU A 29 -2.12 -0.90 -9.75
N LEU A 30 -1.51 -2.06 -9.97
CA LEU A 30 -1.79 -2.88 -11.16
C LEU A 30 -3.26 -3.33 -11.21
N ILE A 31 -3.81 -3.78 -10.08
CA ILE A 31 -5.23 -4.15 -9.98
C ILE A 31 -6.12 -2.93 -10.29
N LYS A 32 -5.75 -1.75 -9.76
CA LYS A 32 -6.48 -0.50 -10.01
C LYS A 32 -6.45 -0.11 -11.49
N GLU A 33 -5.34 -0.32 -12.19
CA GLU A 33 -5.22 -0.06 -13.63
C GLU A 33 -6.08 -0.94 -14.51
N VAL A 34 -6.22 -2.21 -14.12
CA VAL A 34 -7.08 -3.14 -14.86
C VAL A 34 -8.55 -2.78 -14.67
N ASN A 35 -8.94 -2.36 -13.46
CA ASN A 35 -10.35 -2.24 -13.08
C ASN A 35 -10.95 -0.82 -13.19
N SER A 36 -10.17 0.25 -13.14
CA SER A 36 -10.67 1.59 -12.74
C SER A 36 -10.45 2.68 -13.80
N LYS A 37 -10.51 2.33 -15.09
CA LYS A 37 -10.22 3.28 -16.19
C LYS A 37 -11.13 4.52 -16.19
N ASN A 38 -12.41 4.36 -15.83
CA ASN A 38 -13.37 5.47 -15.81
C ASN A 38 -13.13 6.46 -14.66
N GLU A 39 -12.55 6.02 -13.54
CA GLU A 39 -12.28 6.91 -12.40
C GLU A 39 -11.18 7.94 -12.74
N TYR A 40 -10.20 7.57 -13.58
CA TYR A 40 -9.17 8.51 -14.02
C TYR A 40 -9.73 9.69 -14.80
N LEU A 41 -10.78 9.47 -15.61
CA LEU A 41 -11.46 10.56 -16.32
C LEU A 41 -12.12 11.54 -15.34
N PHE A 42 -12.72 11.03 -14.26
CA PHE A 42 -13.29 11.88 -13.21
C PHE A 42 -12.22 12.74 -12.52
N TYR A 43 -11.08 12.16 -12.12
CA TYR A 43 -10.01 12.91 -11.47
C TYR A 43 -9.35 13.92 -12.43
N TYR A 44 -9.15 13.52 -13.69
CA TYR A 44 -8.58 14.40 -14.70
C TYR A 44 -9.48 15.60 -15.00
N ASN A 45 -10.79 15.39 -15.09
CA ASN A 45 -11.76 16.48 -15.26
C ASN A 45 -11.78 17.46 -14.07
N ASN A 46 -11.36 17.00 -12.89
CA ASN A 46 -11.16 17.84 -11.70
C ASN A 46 -9.73 18.41 -11.58
N GLY A 47 -8.91 18.32 -12.63
CA GLY A 47 -7.55 18.87 -12.67
C GLY A 47 -6.49 18.03 -11.97
N ILE A 48 -6.83 16.83 -11.49
CA ILE A 48 -5.89 15.93 -10.83
C ILE A 48 -5.29 14.97 -11.87
N SER A 49 -3.97 15.00 -12.02
CA SER A 49 -3.29 14.12 -12.95
C SER A 49 -3.10 12.71 -12.37
N LYS A 50 -2.98 11.73 -13.26
CA LYS A 50 -2.69 10.35 -12.90
C LYS A 50 -1.40 10.20 -12.08
N MET A 51 -0.36 10.98 -12.40
CA MET A 51 0.90 10.98 -11.65
C MET A 51 0.70 11.48 -10.22
N GLN A 52 -0.11 12.52 -10.02
CA GLN A 52 -0.44 12.99 -8.67
C GLN A 52 -1.13 11.89 -7.85
N LEU A 53 -2.10 11.17 -8.43
CA LEU A 53 -2.75 10.04 -7.76
C LEU A 53 -1.76 8.95 -7.34
N PHE A 54 -0.79 8.62 -8.20
CA PHE A 54 0.27 7.66 -7.86
C PHE A 54 1.15 8.15 -6.72
N ILE A 55 1.60 9.40 -6.76
CA ILE A 55 2.44 9.99 -5.72
C ILE A 55 1.70 10.04 -4.39
N TYR A 56 0.46 10.53 -4.36
CA TYR A 56 -0.35 10.59 -3.14
C TYR A 56 -0.64 9.21 -2.58
N SER A 57 -0.98 8.24 -3.43
CA SER A 57 -1.21 6.86 -3.00
C SER A 57 0.06 6.24 -2.42
N PHE A 58 1.22 6.50 -3.04
CA PHE A 58 2.51 6.02 -2.53
C PHE A 58 2.85 6.63 -1.18
N LEU A 59 2.72 7.96 -1.04
CA LEU A 59 3.01 8.67 0.22
C LEU A 59 2.11 8.19 1.35
N LEU A 60 0.79 8.07 1.10
CA LEU A 60 -0.14 7.56 2.10
C LEU A 60 0.18 6.11 2.48
N ASN A 61 0.47 5.24 1.51
CA ASN A 61 0.85 3.86 1.80
C ASN A 61 2.16 3.77 2.60
N PHE A 62 3.14 4.61 2.27
CA PHE A 62 4.42 4.66 2.96
C PHE A 62 4.25 5.11 4.42
N VAL A 63 3.52 6.21 4.66
CA VAL A 63 3.24 6.71 6.01
C VAL A 63 2.45 5.68 6.82
N PHE A 64 1.39 5.11 6.24
CA PHE A 64 0.60 4.06 6.88
C PHE A 64 1.47 2.85 7.26
N SER A 65 2.33 2.40 6.34
CA SER A 65 3.22 1.26 6.58
C SER A 65 4.21 1.53 7.71
N LEU A 66 4.81 2.73 7.76
CA LEU A 66 5.71 3.11 8.85
C LEU A 66 4.99 3.09 10.21
N VAL A 67 3.80 3.70 10.28
CA VAL A 67 3.01 3.72 11.52
C VAL A 67 2.64 2.29 11.95
N LEU A 68 2.20 1.46 11.00
CA LEU A 68 1.78 0.10 11.29
C LEU A 68 2.95 -0.78 11.77
N ILE A 69 4.12 -0.66 11.15
CA ILE A 69 5.34 -1.35 11.60
C ILE A 69 5.74 -0.89 13.01
N LEU A 70 5.66 0.42 13.28
CA LEU A 70 5.98 0.98 14.59
C LEU A 70 5.03 0.44 15.67
N VAL A 71 3.73 0.44 15.39
CA VAL A 71 2.70 -0.11 16.29
C VAL A 71 2.94 -1.60 16.57
N ILE A 72 3.19 -2.41 15.54
CA ILE A 72 3.46 -3.85 15.74
C ILE A 72 4.74 -4.07 16.56
N ASN A 73 5.80 -3.31 16.28
CA ASN A 73 7.04 -3.38 17.06
C ASN A 73 6.83 -3.00 18.53
N LEU A 74 6.00 -1.98 18.80
CA LEU A 74 5.63 -1.63 20.17
C LEU A 74 4.87 -2.78 20.83
N ILE A 75 3.84 -3.33 20.18
CA ILE A 75 3.08 -4.44 20.74
C ILE A 75 3.99 -5.64 21.05
N LEU A 76 4.82 -6.06 20.10
CA LEU A 76 5.75 -7.18 20.26
C LEU A 76 6.83 -6.94 21.32
N LYS A 77 7.25 -5.69 21.53
CA LYS A 77 8.21 -5.36 22.60
C LYS A 77 7.60 -5.47 24.00
N TRP A 78 6.29 -5.28 24.11
CA TRP A 78 5.53 -5.29 25.35
C TRP A 78 4.81 -6.63 25.61
N THR A 79 4.94 -7.62 24.72
CA THR A 79 4.39 -8.97 24.87
C THR A 79 5.51 -9.98 25.05
#